data_AF-A0A842L1K0-F1
#
_entry.id   AF-A0A842L1K0-F1
#
_cell.length_a   1.000
_cell.length_b   1.000
_cell.length_c   1.000
_cell.angle_alpha   90.00
_cell.angle_beta   90.00
_cell.angle_gamma   90.00
#
_symmetry.space_group_name_H-M   'P 1'
#
loop_
_entity.id
_entity.type
_entity.pdbx_description
1 polymer ?
#
loop_
_entity_poly.entity_id
_entity_poly.type
_entity_poly.pdbx_seq_one_letter_code
_entity_poly.pdbx_strand_id
1 'polypeptide(L)'
;EEKGIEPGKVSKFRLKDENGTYTGIKGKIIEVDVLVSDDKLYLIEVKSYAELDQIQWFYEKIKPVEKALNRKVEKTFIVAVNIDEDAYEKARELGIEVVAGNIIKSIEEHA
;
A
#
# COMPACT_ATOMS: atom_id res chain seq x y z
N GLU A 1 11.01 -7.63 -15.46
CA GLU A 1 10.76 -8.60 -14.38
C GLU A 1 9.26 -8.64 -14.13
N GLU A 2 8.61 -9.79 -14.31
CA GLU A 2 7.17 -9.92 -14.06
C GLU A 2 6.98 -10.31 -12.60
N LYS A 3 6.30 -9.47 -11.80
CA LYS A 3 6.09 -9.73 -10.36
C LYS A 3 4.94 -10.73 -10.07
N GLY A 4 4.37 -11.36 -11.10
CA GLY A 4 3.47 -12.52 -10.97
C GLY A 4 2.08 -12.25 -10.39
N ILE A 5 1.57 -11.02 -10.46
CA ILE A 5 0.24 -10.67 -9.94
C ILE A 5 -0.80 -10.87 -11.06
N GLU A 6 -1.61 -11.93 -10.96
CA GLU A 6 -2.76 -12.14 -11.86
C GLU A 6 -3.93 -11.24 -11.42
N PRO A 7 -4.40 -10.28 -12.25
CA PRO A 7 -5.44 -9.33 -11.86
C PRO A 7 -6.74 -9.98 -11.39
N GLY A 8 -7.10 -11.14 -11.94
CA GLY A 8 -8.33 -11.87 -11.60
C GLY A 8 -8.35 -12.50 -10.20
N LYS A 9 -7.23 -12.52 -9.48
CA LYS A 9 -7.13 -13.05 -8.11
C LYS A 9 -7.11 -11.96 -7.04
N VAL A 10 -7.10 -10.69 -7.43
CA VAL A 10 -7.13 -9.55 -6.51
C VAL A 10 -8.56 -9.29 -6.06
N SER A 11 -8.76 -9.08 -4.76
CA SER A 11 -10.05 -8.80 -4.13
C SER A 11 -9.99 -7.52 -3.30
N LYS A 12 -11.08 -6.75 -3.26
CA LYS A 12 -11.13 -5.53 -2.42
C LYS A 12 -11.41 -5.89 -0.96
N PHE A 13 -10.53 -5.50 -0.05
CA PHE A 13 -10.75 -5.63 1.40
C PHE A 13 -11.25 -4.30 1.96
N ARG A 14 -12.30 -4.37 2.78
CA ARG A 14 -12.89 -3.22 3.47
C ARG A 14 -13.18 -3.56 4.92
N LEU A 15 -12.64 -2.77 5.83
CA LEU A 15 -12.82 -2.93 7.28
C LEU A 15 -13.26 -1.60 7.88
N LYS A 16 -14.42 -1.58 8.54
CA LYS A 16 -14.82 -0.47 9.42
C LYS A 16 -14.48 -0.84 10.85
N ASP A 17 -13.59 -0.06 11.46
CA ASP A 17 -13.13 -0.30 12.82
C ASP A 17 -14.11 0.32 13.84
N GLU A 18 -15.23 -0.36 14.07
CA GLU A 18 -16.35 0.15 14.90
C GLU A 18 -15.93 0.61 16.30
N ASN A 19 -14.87 0.02 16.87
CA ASN A 19 -14.44 0.25 18.26
C ASN A 19 -13.00 0.78 18.39
N GLY A 20 -12.26 0.94 17.29
CA GLY A 20 -10.85 1.33 17.31
C GLY A 20 -9.88 0.18 17.62
N THR A 21 -10.32 -1.08 17.53
CA THR A 21 -9.53 -2.27 17.90
C THR A 21 -8.36 -2.52 16.94
N TYR A 22 -8.53 -2.19 15.66
CA TYR A 22 -7.56 -2.49 14.62
C TYR A 22 -6.60 -1.32 14.37
N THR A 23 -7.16 -0.12 14.35
CA THR A 23 -6.52 1.15 13.94
C THR A 23 -6.23 2.09 15.11
N GLY A 24 -6.85 1.88 16.27
CA GLY A 24 -6.86 2.83 17.37
C GLY A 24 -7.88 3.97 17.21
N ILE A 25 -8.57 4.07 16.05
CA ILE A 25 -9.48 5.17 15.73
C ILE A 25 -10.89 4.61 15.49
N LYS A 26 -11.82 4.98 16.37
CA LYS A 26 -13.22 4.54 16.29
C LYS A 26 -13.86 5.03 14.98
N GLY A 27 -14.47 4.11 14.24
CA GLY A 27 -15.17 4.38 12.99
C GLY A 27 -14.26 4.55 11.77
N LYS A 28 -12.93 4.44 11.90
CA LYS A 28 -12.01 4.53 10.76
C LYS A 28 -12.30 3.39 9.79
N ILE A 29 -12.34 3.72 8.50
CA ILE A 29 -12.51 2.75 7.42
C ILE A 29 -11.16 2.51 6.77
N ILE A 30 -10.80 1.25 6.59
CA ILE A 30 -9.66 0.81 5.80
C ILE A 30 -10.20 0.18 4.53
N GLU A 31 -9.69 0.65 3.40
CA GLU A 31 -9.88 0.02 2.09
C GLU A 31 -8.51 -0.21 1.46
N VAL A 32 -8.29 -1.43 0.97
CA VAL A 32 -7.06 -1.83 0.28
C VAL A 32 -7.37 -3.01 -0.62
N ASP A 33 -6.69 -3.10 -1.76
CA ASP A 33 -6.78 -4.28 -2.61
C ASP A 33 -5.84 -5.37 -2.07
N VAL A 34 -6.37 -6.58 -1.96
CA VAL A 34 -5.73 -7.71 -1.31
C VAL A 34 -5.69 -8.89 -2.26
N LEU A 35 -4.51 -9.48 -2.37
CA LEU A 35 -4.30 -10.74 -3.04
C LEU A 35 -3.94 -11.80 -1.99
N VAL A 36 -4.69 -12.90 -1.98
CA VAL A 36 -4.37 -14.09 -1.18
C VAL A 36 -4.06 -15.22 -2.15
N SER A 37 -2.82 -15.71 -2.15
CA SER A 37 -2.39 -16.84 -2.98
C SER A 37 -1.49 -17.76 -2.18
N ASP A 38 -1.73 -19.07 -2.24
CA ASP A 38 -0.88 -20.09 -1.62
C ASP A 38 -0.55 -19.79 -0.15
N ASP A 39 -1.58 -19.42 0.61
CA ASP A 39 -1.53 -19.00 2.02
C ASP A 39 -0.74 -17.72 2.33
N LYS A 40 -0.22 -17.03 1.32
CA LYS A 40 0.45 -15.74 1.45
C LYS A 40 -0.53 -14.60 1.25
N LEU A 41 -0.39 -13.56 2.07
CA LEU A 41 -1.19 -12.35 1.99
C LEU A 41 -0.35 -11.21 1.40
N TYR A 42 -0.87 -10.60 0.34
CA TYR A 42 -0.26 -9.47 -0.34
C TYR A 42 -1.22 -8.30 -0.32
N LEU A 43 -0.71 -7.10 0.00
CA LEU A 43 -1.47 -5.86 -0.15
C LEU A 43 -0.97 -5.10 -1.36
N ILE A 44 -1.90 -4.59 -2.15
CA ILE A 44 -1.61 -3.85 -3.37
C ILE A 44 -2.41 -2.55 -3.32
N GLU A 45 -1.76 -1.44 -3.62
CA GLU A 45 -2.44 -0.18 -3.87
C GLU A 45 -2.04 0.32 -5.26
N VAL A 46 -3.04 0.62 -6.08
CA VAL A 46 -2.85 1.14 -7.44
C VAL A 46 -3.19 2.63 -7.47
N LYS A 47 -2.30 3.45 -8.03
CA LYS A 47 -2.48 4.91 -8.15
C LYS A 47 -2.07 5.40 -9.53
N SER A 48 -2.65 6.52 -9.98
CA SER A 48 -2.06 7.27 -11.10
C SER A 48 -0.83 8.07 -10.65
N TYR A 49 -0.83 8.54 -9.41
CA TYR A 49 0.24 9.34 -8.82
C TYR A 49 0.39 8.98 -7.34
N ALA A 50 1.62 8.79 -6.86
CA ALA A 50 1.91 8.45 -5.47
C ALA A 50 2.81 9.51 -4.82
N GLU A 51 2.33 10.10 -3.74
CA GLU A 51 3.01 11.14 -2.94
C GLU A 51 3.44 10.55 -1.59
N LEU A 52 4.36 11.22 -0.89
CA LEU A 52 4.96 10.75 0.36
C LEU A 52 3.91 10.35 1.41
N ASP A 53 2.91 11.21 1.66
CA ASP A 53 1.85 10.93 2.63
C ASP A 53 1.09 9.66 2.27
N GLN A 54 0.83 9.42 0.98
CA GLN A 54 0.09 8.24 0.53
C GLN A 54 0.84 6.95 0.81
N ILE A 55 2.17 6.95 0.72
CA ILE A 55 3.03 5.81 1.11
C ILE A 55 2.89 5.52 2.60
N GLN A 56 2.95 6.57 3.43
CA GLN A 56 2.81 6.43 4.88
C GLN A 56 1.42 5.92 5.27
N TRP A 57 0.37 6.50 4.68
CA TRP A 57 -1.01 6.05 4.88
C TRP A 57 -1.21 4.60 4.47
N PHE A 58 -0.60 4.15 3.36
CA PHE A 58 -0.66 2.76 2.94
C PHE A 58 0.04 1.82 3.94
N TYR A 59 1.24 2.21 4.41
CA TYR A 59 1.98 1.46 5.43
C TYR A 59 1.18 1.28 6.73
N GLU A 60 0.44 2.31 7.16
CA GLU A 60 -0.41 2.22 8.35
C GLU A 60 -1.55 1.19 8.22
N LYS A 61 -1.99 0.85 7.00
CA LYS A 61 -3.04 -0.16 6.77
C LYS A 61 -2.56 -1.58 7.06
N ILE A 62 -1.26 -1.85 7.04
CA ILE A 62 -0.70 -3.21 7.11
C ILE A 62 -1.11 -3.91 8.42
N LYS A 63 -0.77 -3.33 9.58
CA LYS A 63 -1.04 -3.95 10.89
C LYS A 63 -2.53 -4.19 11.16
N PRO A 64 -3.45 -3.23 10.89
CA PRO A 64 -4.88 -3.49 10.98
C PRO A 64 -5.35 -4.66 10.12
N VAL A 65 -4.86 -4.77 8.87
CA VAL A 65 -5.24 -5.85 7.96
C VAL A 65 -4.69 -7.19 8.47
N GLU A 66 -3.44 -7.24 8.92
CA GLU A 66 -2.86 -8.46 9.51
C GLU A 66 -3.70 -8.97 10.69
N LYS A 67 -4.09 -8.05 11.59
CA LYS A 67 -4.93 -8.37 12.74
C LYS A 67 -6.31 -8.87 12.32
N ALA A 68 -6.95 -8.19 11.37
CA ALA A 68 -8.30 -8.52 10.93
C ALA A 68 -8.38 -9.86 10.20
N LEU A 69 -7.35 -10.21 9.44
CA LEU A 69 -7.26 -11.48 8.70
C LEU A 69 -6.56 -12.59 9.48
N ASN A 70 -6.04 -12.30 10.67
CA ASN A 70 -5.21 -13.19 11.48
C ASN A 70 -4.09 -13.86 10.66
N ARG A 71 -3.45 -13.08 9.79
CA ARG A 71 -2.38 -13.49 8.87
C ARG A 71 -1.34 -12.40 8.75
N LYS A 72 -0.09 -12.77 8.53
CA LYS A 72 0.97 -11.79 8.23
C LYS A 72 0.89 -11.35 6.78
N VAL A 73 1.31 -10.11 6.52
CA VAL A 73 1.43 -9.59 5.16
C VAL A 73 2.84 -9.89 4.69
N GLU A 74 2.96 -10.65 3.62
CA GLU A 74 4.25 -11.16 3.14
C GLU A 74 4.99 -10.12 2.32
N LYS A 75 4.26 -9.40 1.45
CA LYS A 75 4.76 -8.26 0.71
C LYS A 75 3.66 -7.24 0.49
N THR A 76 4.09 -5.99 0.32
CA THR A 76 3.22 -4.89 -0.05
C THR A 76 3.71 -4.26 -1.33
N PHE A 77 2.78 -3.85 -2.19
CA PHE A 77 3.06 -3.27 -3.48
C PHE A 77 2.36 -1.94 -3.66
N ILE A 78 3.07 -0.97 -4.22
CA ILE A 78 2.47 0.21 -4.83
C ILE A 78 2.71 0.14 -6.33
N VAL A 79 1.62 0.18 -7.10
CA VAL A 79 1.66 0.26 -8.55
C VAL A 79 1.21 1.66 -8.95
N ALA A 80 2.11 2.44 -9.54
CA ALA A 80 1.85 3.84 -9.87
C ALA A 80 2.24 4.18 -11.31
N VAL A 81 1.53 5.12 -11.95
CA VAL A 81 2.05 5.69 -13.21
C VAL A 81 3.21 6.63 -12.90
N ASN A 82 3.04 7.51 -11.91
CA ASN A 82 4.08 8.42 -11.44
C ASN A 82 4.21 8.32 -9.90
N ILE A 83 5.40 8.54 -9.38
CA ILE A 83 5.69 8.61 -7.94
C ILE A 83 6.72 9.70 -7.69
N ASP A 84 6.56 10.47 -6.61
CA ASP A 84 7.60 11.42 -6.19
C ASP A 84 8.87 10.70 -5.74
N GLU A 85 10.05 11.31 -5.93
CA GLU A 85 11.33 10.70 -5.55
C GLU A 85 11.39 10.41 -4.04
N ASP A 86 10.91 11.33 -3.20
CA ASP A 86 10.84 11.15 -1.74
C ASP A 86 9.86 10.04 -1.32
N ALA A 87 8.73 9.92 -2.02
CA ALA A 87 7.76 8.85 -1.85
C ALA A 87 8.37 7.49 -2.23
N TYR A 88 9.10 7.42 -3.35
CA TYR A 88 9.78 6.20 -3.79
C TYR A 88 10.86 5.76 -2.78
N GLU A 89 11.68 6.69 -2.31
CA GLU A 89 12.68 6.43 -1.27
C GLU A 89 12.02 5.94 0.01
N LYS A 90 10.94 6.61 0.45
CA LYS A 90 10.22 6.21 1.65
C LYS A 90 9.61 4.82 1.53
N ALA A 91 9.05 4.49 0.38
CA ALA A 91 8.50 3.16 0.13
C ALA A 91 9.58 2.08 0.28
N ARG A 92 10.79 2.31 -0.25
CA ARG A 92 11.93 1.39 -0.10
C ARG A 92 12.35 1.22 1.35
N GLU A 93 12.43 2.31 2.12
CA GLU A 93 12.74 2.24 3.56
C GLU A 93 11.74 1.39 4.34
N LEU A 94 10.45 1.50 4.00
CA LEU A 94 9.36 0.80 4.65
C LEU A 94 9.15 -0.64 4.14
N GLY A 95 9.97 -1.10 3.18
CA GLY A 95 9.84 -2.43 2.57
C GLY A 95 8.64 -2.59 1.64
N ILE A 96 8.14 -1.49 1.08
CA ILE A 96 7.07 -1.46 0.08
C ILE A 96 7.70 -1.57 -1.31
N GLU A 97 7.25 -2.57 -2.07
CA GLU A 97 7.72 -2.81 -3.44
C GLU A 97 7.01 -1.86 -4.42
N VAL A 98 7.75 -1.02 -5.13
CA VAL A 98 7.16 -0.07 -6.07
C VAL A 98 7.31 -0.54 -7.51
N VAL A 99 6.21 -0.50 -8.26
CA VAL A 99 6.17 -0.63 -9.72
C VAL A 99 5.67 0.69 -10.27
N ALA A 100 6.58 1.53 -10.76
CA ALA A 100 6.27 2.88 -11.25
C ALA A 100 6.62 3.07 -12.72
N GLY A 101 5.82 3.84 -13.46
CA GLY A 101 6.15 4.28 -14.82
C GLY A 101 7.25 5.34 -14.82
N ASN A 102 7.14 6.36 -13.96
CA ASN A 102 8.12 7.42 -13.81
C ASN A 102 8.33 7.78 -12.33
N ILE A 103 9.56 8.15 -11.98
CA ILE A 103 9.89 8.81 -10.72
C ILE A 103 10.04 10.30 -11.00
N ILE A 104 9.24 11.12 -10.34
CA ILE A 104 9.21 12.58 -10.51
C ILE A 104 10.12 13.19 -9.44
N LYS A 105 11.13 13.91 -9.88
CA LYS A 105 11.99 14.67 -8.97
C LYS A 105 11.30 15.96 -8.59
N SER A 106 11.35 16.30 -7.32
CA SER A 106 11.00 17.65 -6.87
C SER A 106 11.84 18.64 -7.65
N ILE A 107 11.17 19.57 -8.34
CA ILE A 107 11.88 20.66 -9.00
C ILE A 107 12.35 21.57 -7.86
N GLU A 108 13.66 21.66 -7.64
CA GLU A 108 14.20 22.72 -6.79
C GLU A 108 13.86 24.06 -7.47
N GLU A 109 12.79 24.72 -7.03
CA GLU A 109 12.59 26.12 -7.35
C GLU A 109 13.76 26.88 -6.77
N HIS A 110 14.71 27.25 -7.64
CA HIS A 110 15.78 28.17 -7.30
C HIS A 110 15.12 29.54 -7.10
N ALA A 111 14.82 29.87 -5.84
CA ALA A 111 14.43 31.20 -5.40
C ALA A 111 15.67 32.12 -5.30
#